data_AF-A0A950E3X2-F1
#
_entry.id   AF-A0A950E3X2-F1
#
_cell.length_a   1.000
_cell.length_b   1.000
_cell.length_c   1.000
_cell.angle_alpha   90.00
_cell.angle_beta   90.00
_cell.angle_gamma   90.00
#
_symmetry.space_group_name_H-M   'P 1'
#
loop_
_entity.id
_entity.type
_entity.pdbx_description
1 polymer ?
#
loop_
_entity_poly.entity_id
_entity_poly.type
_entity_poly.pdbx_seq_one_letter_code
_entity_poly.pdbx_strand_id
1 'polypeptide(L)' 'MTVRYQPGDVLVEVLDKGAVAGINGLGDSGGHGLVGMRERVALYGGELEAGKAGDGFVVRARLPVGGRST' A
#
# COMPACT_ATOMS: atom_id res chain seq x y z
N MET A 1 -9.05 2.88 5.30
CA MET A 1 -8.05 1.81 5.44
C MET A 1 -8.73 0.59 6.03
N THR A 2 -8.45 -0.59 5.49
CA THR A 2 -8.96 -1.87 5.98
C THR A 2 -7.81 -2.84 6.13
N VAL A 3 -7.84 -3.64 7.21
CA VAL A 3 -6.90 -4.75 7.44
C VAL A 3 -7.73 -6.03 7.58
N ARG A 4 -7.38 -7.06 6.82
CA ARG A 4 -8.00 -8.39 6.91
C ARG A 4 -6.94 -9.42 7.25
N TYR A 5 -7.22 -10.24 8.26
CA TYR A 5 -6.41 -11.38 8.63
C TYR A 5 -6.96 -12.63 7.94
N GLN A 6 -6.08 -13.39 7.30
CA GLN A 6 -6.38 -14.68 6.69
C GLN A 6 -5.39 -15.72 7.23
N PRO A 7 -5.71 -17.02 7.19
CA PRO A 7 -4.73 -18.04 7.48
C PRO A 7 -3.52 -17.88 6.54
N GLY A 8 -2.36 -17.56 7.11
CA GLY A 8 -1.12 -17.40 6.34
C GLY A 8 -0.86 -16.01 5.75
N ASP A 9 -1.81 -15.07 5.81
CA ASP A 9 -1.63 -13.72 5.25
C ASP A 9 -2.32 -12.60 6.05
N VAL A 10 -1.77 -11.39 5.96
CA VAL A 10 -2.40 -10.13 6.33
C VAL A 10 -2.57 -9.29 5.07
N LEU A 11 -3.81 -8.90 4.79
CA LEU A 11 -4.16 -8.03 3.67
C LEU A 11 -4.41 -6.61 4.19
N VAL A 12 -3.74 -5.63 3.59
CA VAL A 12 -3.92 -4.21 3.89
C VAL A 12 -4.43 -3.49 2.65
N GLU A 13 -5.50 -2.71 2.80
CA GLU A 13 -6.02 -1.84 1.73
C GLU A 13 -6.17 -0.41 2.24
N VAL A 14 -5.58 0.53 1.52
CA VAL A 14 -5.71 1.97 1.75
C VAL A 14 -6.34 2.58 0.50
N LEU A 15 -7.59 3.03 0.63
CA LEU A 15 -8.28 3.81 -0.39
C LEU A 15 -8.26 5.29 0.03
N ASP A 16 -7.65 6.11 -0.79
CA ASP A 16 -7.83 7.56 -0.80
C ASP A 16 -8.90 7.88 -1.85
N LYS A 17 -9.96 8.61 -1.49
CA LYS A 17 -11.05 8.98 -2.40
C LYS A 17 -10.77 10.28 -3.17
N GLY A 18 -9.61 10.92 -2.93
CA GLY A 18 -9.29 12.24 -3.44
C GLY A 18 -10.03 13.34 -2.66
N ALA A 19 -9.31 14.36 -2.23
CA ALA A 19 -9.95 15.61 -1.79
C ALA A 19 -10.30 16.48 -3.01
N VAL A 20 -11.43 17.18 -2.94
CA VAL A 20 -11.85 18.22 -3.89
C VAL A 20 -10.69 19.17 -4.23
N ALA A 21 -10.54 19.46 -5.52
CA ALA A 21 -9.51 20.34 -6.09
C ALA A 21 -9.27 21.59 -5.23
N GLY A 22 -8.13 21.62 -4.53
CA GLY A 22 -7.85 22.72 -3.62
C GLY A 22 -6.53 22.66 -2.86
N ILE A 23 -5.58 21.82 -3.26
CA ILE A 23 -4.19 21.95 -2.80
C ILE A 23 -3.24 21.80 -3.98
N ASN A 24 -2.67 22.91 -4.41
CA ASN A 24 -1.36 22.94 -5.07
C ASN A 24 -0.31 22.48 -4.05
N GLY A 25 -0.31 21.17 -3.81
CA GLY A 25 0.47 20.51 -2.78
C GLY A 25 0.88 19.12 -3.22
N LEU A 26 1.07 18.91 -4.53
CA LEU A 26 2.07 17.96 -5.02
C LEU A 26 3.44 18.55 -4.63
N GLY A 27 3.71 18.61 -3.32
CA GLY A 27 5.07 18.83 -2.87
C GLY A 27 5.91 17.73 -3.51
N ASP A 28 7.01 18.14 -4.14
CA ASP A 28 8.08 17.31 -4.69
C ASP A 28 8.68 16.37 -3.62
N SER A 29 7.88 15.46 -3.09
CA SER A 29 8.36 14.29 -2.39
C SER A 29 8.76 13.31 -3.48
N GLY A 30 10.00 13.48 -3.98
CA GLY A 30 10.64 12.65 -4.98
C GLY A 30 10.14 11.21 -4.85
N GLY A 31 9.47 10.72 -5.91
CA GLY A 31 8.48 9.63 -5.92
C GLY A 31 8.92 8.25 -5.43
N HIS A 32 9.43 8.18 -4.21
CA HIS A 32 9.99 7.00 -3.58
C HIS A 32 9.04 6.34 -2.58
N GLY A 33 7.91 6.98 -2.25
CA GLY A 33 6.94 6.42 -1.29
C GLY A 33 6.48 5.02 -1.70
N LEU A 34 5.98 4.87 -2.94
CA LEU A 34 5.55 3.57 -3.46
C LEU A 34 6.71 2.61 -3.71
N VAL A 35 7.88 3.11 -4.13
CA VAL A 35 9.07 2.26 -4.31
C VAL A 35 9.49 1.66 -2.97
N GLY A 36 9.69 2.48 -1.94
CA GLY A 36 10.05 2.04 -0.60
C GLY A 36 8.97 1.16 0.05
N MET A 37 7.68 1.40 -0.25
CA MET A 37 6.62 0.49 0.19
C MET A 37 6.74 -0.89 -0.49
N ARG A 38 6.98 -0.95 -1.81
CA ARG A 38 7.20 -2.23 -2.52
C ARG A 38 8.41 -2.97 -1.98
N GLU A 39 9.52 -2.28 -1.75
CA GLU A 39 10.74 -2.86 -1.17
C GLU A 39 10.46 -3.47 0.21
N ARG A 40 9.79 -2.73 1.10
CA ARG A 40 9.44 -3.23 2.44
C ARG A 40 8.47 -4.40 2.40
N VAL A 41 7.49 -4.40 1.51
CA VAL A 41 6.55 -5.50 1.37
C VAL A 41 7.25 -6.75 0.81
N ALA A 42 8.10 -6.57 -0.19
CA ALA A 42 8.92 -7.65 -0.76
C ALA A 42 9.91 -8.25 0.24
N LEU A 43 10.45 -7.45 1.17
CA LEU A 43 11.33 -7.93 2.24
C LEU A 43 10.68 -9.05 3.08
N TYR A 44 9.36 -9.01 3.24
CA TYR A 44 8.57 -10.01 3.96
C TYR A 44 7.96 -11.08 3.04
N GLY A 45 8.39 -11.16 1.77
CA GLY A 45 7.81 -12.09 0.78
C GLY A 45 6.38 -11.72 0.36
N GLY A 46 5.97 -10.48 0.62
CA GLY A 46 4.67 -9.96 0.26
C GLY A 46 4.65 -9.31 -1.12
N GLU A 47 3.46 -8.87 -1.50
CA GLU A 47 3.18 -8.18 -2.77
C GLU A 47 2.45 -6.86 -2.53
N LEU A 48 2.77 -5.84 -3.31
CA LEU A 48 2.10 -4.53 -3.25
C LEU A 48 1.65 -4.07 -4.63
N GLU A 49 0.37 -3.73 -4.72
CA GLU A 49 -0.26 -3.09 -5.87
C GLU A 49 -0.67 -1.66 -5.49
N ALA A 50 -0.52 -0.73 -6.41
CA ALA A 50 -0.97 0.64 -6.21
C ALA A 50 -1.44 1.23 -7.54
N GLY A 51 -2.57 1.92 -7.53
CA GLY A 51 -3.15 2.47 -8.74
C GLY A 51 -4.43 3.26 -8.52
N LYS A 52 -4.96 3.82 -9.61
CA LYS A 52 -6.22 4.56 -9.61
C LYS A 52 -7.40 3.65 -9.27
N ALA A 53 -8.31 4.13 -8.43
CA ALA A 53 -9.56 3.45 -8.07
C ALA A 53 -10.72 4.44 -8.13
N GLY A 54 -11.44 4.47 -9.25
CA GLY A 54 -12.50 5.47 -9.48
C GLY A 54 -11.91 6.88 -9.58
N ASP A 55 -12.43 7.79 -8.77
CA ASP A 55 -11.92 9.15 -8.54
C ASP A 55 -10.74 9.20 -7.55
N GLY A 56 -10.43 8.07 -6.91
CA GLY A 56 -9.40 7.93 -5.89
C GLY A 56 -8.15 7.16 -6.31
N PHE A 57 -7.34 6.83 -5.31
CA PHE A 57 -6.13 6.02 -5.40
C PHE A 57 -6.18 4.91 -4.36
N VAL A 58 -5.78 3.70 -4.74
CA VAL A 58 -5.74 2.55 -3.84
C VAL A 58 -4.34 1.97 -3.76
N VAL A 59 -3.94 1.58 -2.55
CA VAL A 59 -2.78 0.73 -2.29
C VAL A 59 -3.26 -0.55 -1.62
N ARG A 60 -2.84 -1.69 -2.15
CA ARG A 60 -3.12 -3.03 -1.62
C ARG A 60 -1.81 -3.73 -1.32
N ALA A 61 -1.69 -4.30 -0.14
CA ALA A 61 -0.56 -5.14 0.23
C ALA A 61 -1.03 -6.49 0.75
N ARG A 62 -0.38 -7.57 0.33
CA ARG A 62 -0.47 -8.91 0.90
C ARG A 62 0.83 -9.22 1.61
N LEU A 63 0.76 -9.56 2.89
CA LEU A 63 1.92 -9.90 3.72
C LEU A 63 1.73 -11.30 4.29
N PRO A 64 2.58 -12.28 3.94
CA PRO A 64 2.55 -13.60 4.55
C PRO A 64 2.76 -13.52 6.07
N VAL A 65 2.02 -14.32 6.84
CA VAL A 65 2.20 -14.51 8.28
C VAL A 65 2.42 -15.98 8.58
N GLY A 66 3.61 -16.35 9.08
CA GLY A 66 3.95 -17.76 9.34
C GLY A 66 5.40 -18.18 9.04
N GLY A 67 6.30 -17.27 8.66
CA GLY A 67 7.75 -17.50 8.57
C GLY A 67 8.46 -16.20 8.14
N ARG A 68 9.64 -15.84 8.66
CA ARG A 68 10.77 -16.66 9.11
C ARG A 68 11.23 -16.27 10.52
N SER A 69 10.96 -17.11 11.51
CA SER A 69 11.84 -17.22 12.69
C SER A 69 13.01 -18.09 12.25
N THR A 70 14.16 -17.46 11.99
CA THR A 70 15.45 -18.14 12.06
C THR A 70 16.00 -17.96 13.45
#